data_AF-A0A0P0NYT7-F1
#
_entry.id   AF-A0A0P0NYT7-F1
#
_cell.length_a   1.000
_cell.length_b   1.000
_cell.length_c   1.000
_cell.angle_alpha   90.00
_cell.angle_beta   90.00
_cell.angle_gamma   90.00
#
_symmetry.space_group_name_H-M   'P 1'
#
loop_
_entity.id
_entity.type
_entity.pdbx_description
1 polymer ?
#
loop_
_entity_poly.entity_id
_entity_poly.type
_entity_poly.pdbx_seq_one_letter_code
_entity_poly.pdbx_strand_id
1 'polypeptide(L)'
;MLPFLLLACGQAPSKPADATAATPSPTTATASSPRPASPPFQHDPRLDVFGYYFSQTPIQVGNWALKSVNLGAPSDFAAWEEGKRPSNFGPVFLEFEDVTSPTAENELGQTYHTVSFRLLADSYRVGAGQVTFHGSDTRIGEVSFSGGLDLAGLQAAKAAGPGGAGKPVLTGDLQIGANRLRNIGFVYFAGD
;
A
#
# COMPACT_ATOMS: atom_id res chain seq x y z
N MET A 1 8.70 54.33 -34.27
CA MET A 1 9.17 54.54 -35.65
C MET A 1 9.72 53.20 -36.14
N LEU A 2 8.92 52.46 -36.92
CA LEU A 2 9.41 51.40 -37.82
C LEU A 2 10.40 52.06 -38.82
N PRO A 3 11.32 51.35 -39.51
CA PRO A 3 10.90 50.20 -40.31
C PRO A 3 11.95 49.12 -40.73
N PHE A 4 11.43 48.06 -41.37
CA PHE A 4 11.95 47.36 -42.58
C PHE A 4 13.28 46.55 -42.49
N LEU A 5 13.58 45.45 -43.23
CA LEU A 5 13.03 44.63 -44.33
C LEU A 5 13.84 43.31 -44.32
N LEU A 6 13.23 42.11 -44.36
CA LEU A 6 13.04 41.19 -45.51
C LEU A 6 14.29 40.60 -46.21
N LEU A 7 14.24 39.25 -46.35
CA LEU A 7 14.71 38.40 -47.47
C LEU A 7 16.24 38.31 -47.74
N ALA A 8 16.81 37.27 -48.35
CA ALA A 8 16.46 35.88 -48.67
C ALA A 8 17.66 35.25 -49.42
N CYS A 9 17.80 33.93 -49.30
CA CYS A 9 18.17 32.93 -50.31
C CYS A 9 19.48 32.96 -51.13
N GLY A 10 20.02 31.75 -51.29
CA GLY A 10 20.70 31.23 -52.49
C GLY A 10 22.08 30.63 -52.18
N GLN A 11 22.30 29.31 -51.99
CA GLN A 11 22.26 28.18 -52.95
C GLN A 11 23.06 28.46 -54.25
N ALA A 12 24.00 27.65 -54.78
CA ALA A 12 24.37 26.22 -54.66
C ALA A 12 25.81 26.03 -55.27
N PRO A 13 26.20 24.88 -55.88
CA PRO A 13 26.55 23.53 -55.39
C PRO A 13 28.05 23.19 -55.66
N SER A 14 28.68 22.14 -55.10
CA SER A 14 28.77 20.78 -55.71
C SER A 14 29.74 19.89 -54.91
N LYS A 15 29.44 18.59 -54.90
CA LYS A 15 29.94 17.45 -54.09
C LYS A 15 31.20 16.79 -54.72
N PRO A 16 31.75 15.65 -54.22
CA PRO A 16 32.77 15.45 -53.18
C PRO A 16 34.00 14.61 -53.65
N ALA A 17 35.01 14.44 -52.78
CA ALA A 17 35.74 13.18 -52.67
C ALA A 17 36.30 13.01 -51.24
N ASP A 18 35.94 11.88 -50.64
CA ASP A 18 36.24 11.42 -49.27
C ASP A 18 37.74 11.16 -49.01
N ALA A 19 38.20 11.56 -47.83
CA ALA A 19 39.31 10.94 -47.12
C ALA A 19 39.18 11.23 -45.61
N THR A 20 38.35 10.41 -44.96
CA THR A 20 38.31 9.98 -43.55
C THR A 20 39.20 10.74 -42.55
N ALA A 21 38.57 11.61 -41.75
CA ALA A 21 39.12 12.12 -40.50
C ALA A 21 38.48 11.40 -39.30
N ALA A 22 39.30 11.12 -38.29
CA ALA A 22 38.99 10.35 -37.10
C ALA A 22 37.82 10.90 -36.28
N THR A 23 36.85 10.04 -35.98
CA THR A 23 35.74 10.28 -35.05
C THR A 23 36.22 10.16 -33.60
N PRO A 24 35.89 11.09 -32.69
CA PRO A 24 36.08 10.87 -31.26
C PRO A 24 35.12 9.77 -30.77
N SER A 25 35.65 8.78 -30.05
CA SER A 25 34.90 7.70 -29.44
C SER A 25 33.84 8.25 -28.45
N PRO A 26 32.57 7.82 -28.53
CA PRO A 26 31.60 8.13 -27.49
C PRO A 26 31.97 7.33 -26.23
N THR A 27 32.19 8.04 -25.13
CA THR A 27 32.18 7.45 -23.79
C THR A 27 30.85 6.72 -23.60
N THR A 28 30.89 5.40 -23.62
CA THR A 28 29.79 4.53 -23.19
C THR A 28 29.53 4.83 -21.72
N ALA A 29 28.50 5.65 -21.45
CA ALA A 29 27.88 5.70 -20.15
C ALA A 29 27.49 4.27 -19.78
N THR A 30 28.12 3.70 -18.75
CA THR A 30 27.74 2.42 -18.19
C THR A 30 26.26 2.50 -17.81
N ALA A 31 25.41 1.83 -18.59
CA ALA A 31 24.02 1.65 -18.25
C ALA A 31 23.99 0.96 -16.89
N SER A 32 23.55 1.68 -15.85
CA SER A 32 23.27 1.09 -14.55
C SER A 32 22.23 0.00 -14.77
N SER A 33 22.64 -1.26 -14.67
CA SER A 33 21.72 -2.40 -14.75
C SER A 33 20.56 -2.15 -13.79
N PRO A 34 19.30 -2.32 -14.22
CA PRO A 34 18.16 -2.14 -13.34
C PRO A 34 18.31 -3.10 -12.16
N ARG A 35 18.37 -2.54 -10.94
CA ARG A 35 18.27 -3.34 -9.72
C ARG A 35 16.97 -4.15 -9.82
N PRO A 36 16.98 -5.47 -9.58
CA PRO A 36 15.75 -6.24 -9.57
C PRO A 36 14.76 -5.59 -8.59
N ALA A 37 13.56 -5.30 -9.08
CA ALA A 37 12.50 -4.75 -8.25
C ALA A 37 12.22 -5.74 -7.11
N SER A 38 12.09 -5.22 -5.89
CA SER A 38 11.66 -6.04 -4.78
C SER A 38 10.27 -6.64 -5.07
N PRO A 39 10.03 -7.92 -4.73
CA PRO A 39 8.70 -8.50 -4.88
C PRO A 39 7.63 -7.63 -4.22
N PRO A 40 6.45 -7.45 -4.85
CA PRO A 40 5.39 -6.60 -4.32
C PRO A 40 4.76 -7.17 -3.04
N PHE A 41 4.91 -8.47 -2.79
CA PHE A 41 4.37 -9.16 -1.62
C PHE A 41 5.52 -9.85 -0.90
N GLN A 42 5.70 -9.53 0.38
CA GLN A 42 6.76 -10.09 1.22
C GLN A 42 6.27 -10.23 2.66
N HIS A 43 6.46 -11.40 3.24
CA HIS A 43 6.29 -11.65 4.66
C HIS A 43 7.51 -12.35 5.28
N ASP A 44 7.69 -12.19 6.59
CA ASP A 44 8.57 -13.05 7.37
C ASP A 44 7.77 -14.32 7.76
N PRO A 45 8.12 -15.51 7.24
CA PRO A 45 7.37 -16.74 7.49
C PRO A 45 7.43 -17.21 8.95
N ARG A 46 8.30 -16.61 9.77
CA ARG A 46 8.41 -16.92 11.21
C ARG A 46 7.49 -16.06 12.07
N LEU A 47 6.86 -15.03 11.50
CA LEU A 47 5.98 -14.12 12.23
C LEU A 47 4.53 -14.55 12.09
N ASP A 48 3.92 -14.89 13.21
CA ASP A 48 2.48 -15.04 13.32
C ASP A 48 1.85 -13.71 13.78
N VAL A 49 1.34 -12.97 12.81
CA VAL A 49 0.66 -11.69 12.99
C VAL A 49 -0.85 -11.77 12.75
N PHE A 50 -1.39 -12.99 12.64
CA PHE A 50 -2.81 -13.19 12.37
C PHE A 50 -3.68 -12.42 13.36
N GLY A 51 -4.67 -11.69 12.84
CA GLY A 51 -5.69 -11.04 13.65
C GLY A 51 -6.26 -9.77 13.01
N TYR A 52 -7.11 -9.11 13.81
CA TYR A 52 -7.81 -7.89 13.48
C TYR A 52 -7.21 -6.74 14.28
N TYR A 53 -6.95 -5.62 13.61
CA TYR A 53 -6.30 -4.46 14.18
C TYR A 53 -7.26 -3.27 14.06
N PHE A 54 -7.78 -2.82 15.19
CA PHE A 54 -8.80 -1.76 15.28
C PHE A 54 -8.15 -0.43 15.61
N SER A 55 -8.43 0.61 14.82
CA SER A 55 -7.92 1.96 15.08
C SER A 55 -8.49 2.52 16.38
N GLN A 56 -7.65 3.12 17.21
CA GLN A 56 -8.09 3.76 18.46
C GLN A 56 -8.94 5.01 18.24
N THR A 57 -8.72 5.67 17.11
CA THR A 57 -9.47 6.84 16.67
C THR A 57 -10.25 6.48 15.41
N PRO A 58 -11.51 6.92 15.26
CA PRO A 58 -12.26 6.75 14.02
C PRO A 58 -11.51 7.35 12.83
N ILE A 59 -11.44 6.60 11.74
CA ILE A 59 -10.82 7.02 10.48
C ILE A 59 -11.89 6.94 9.40
N GLN A 60 -12.17 8.05 8.74
CA GLN A 60 -13.26 8.14 7.78
C GLN A 60 -12.91 9.05 6.60
N VAL A 61 -13.34 8.66 5.40
CA VAL A 61 -13.27 9.46 4.17
C VAL A 61 -14.61 9.42 3.46
N GLY A 62 -15.27 10.57 3.35
CA GLY A 62 -16.66 10.62 2.89
C GLY A 62 -17.54 9.78 3.81
N ASN A 63 -18.28 8.83 3.24
CA ASN A 63 -19.12 7.90 4.00
C ASN A 63 -18.37 6.65 4.48
N TRP A 64 -17.13 6.44 4.05
CA TRP A 64 -16.40 5.19 4.32
C TRP A 64 -15.55 5.31 5.57
N ALA A 65 -15.89 4.56 6.60
CA ALA A 65 -15.10 4.42 7.82
C ALA A 65 -14.22 3.17 7.77
N LEU A 66 -12.96 3.29 8.21
CA LEU A 66 -12.08 2.13 8.39
C LEU A 66 -12.57 1.35 9.61
N LYS A 67 -12.96 0.10 9.37
CA LYS A 67 -13.41 -0.82 10.40
C LYS A 67 -12.24 -1.61 10.99
N SER A 68 -11.39 -2.20 10.15
CA SER A 68 -10.22 -2.95 10.62
C SER A 68 -9.10 -3.03 9.58
N VAL A 69 -7.87 -3.15 10.08
CA VAL A 69 -6.75 -3.72 9.31
C VAL A 69 -6.68 -5.21 9.66
N ASN A 70 -6.58 -6.07 8.66
CA ASN A 70 -6.65 -7.52 8.83
C ASN A 70 -5.35 -8.13 8.31
N LEU A 71 -4.71 -8.96 9.13
CA LEU A 71 -3.53 -9.73 8.76
C LEU A 71 -3.82 -11.22 8.88
N GLY A 72 -3.45 -11.98 7.85
CA GLY A 72 -3.67 -13.41 7.74
C GLY A 72 -2.68 -14.25 8.53
N ALA A 73 -2.90 -15.56 8.52
CA ALA A 73 -1.96 -16.53 9.05
C ALA A 73 -0.77 -16.72 8.09
N PRO A 74 0.37 -17.26 8.56
CA PRO A 74 1.53 -17.51 7.68
C PRO A 74 1.20 -18.33 6.42
N SER A 75 0.24 -19.26 6.50
CA SER A 75 -0.23 -20.03 5.34
C SER A 75 -0.94 -19.18 4.28
N ASP A 76 -1.65 -18.13 4.69
CA ASP A 76 -2.36 -17.24 3.77
C ASP A 76 -1.37 -16.38 3.00
N PHE A 77 -0.34 -15.88 3.69
CA PHE A 77 0.77 -15.17 3.08
C PHE A 77 1.50 -16.04 2.05
N ALA A 78 1.91 -17.25 2.44
CA ALA A 78 2.60 -18.18 1.57
C ALA A 78 1.77 -18.51 0.31
N ALA A 79 0.49 -18.82 0.47
CA ALA A 79 -0.40 -19.10 -0.65
C ALA A 79 -0.53 -17.91 -1.61
N TRP A 80 -0.72 -16.69 -1.06
CA TRP A 80 -0.87 -15.47 -1.86
C TRP A 80 0.40 -15.14 -2.67
N GLU A 81 1.56 -15.28 -2.04
CA GLU A 81 2.86 -15.03 -2.66
C GLU A 81 3.21 -16.06 -3.74
N GLU A 82 2.71 -17.29 -3.62
CA GLU A 82 2.75 -18.32 -4.67
C GLU A 82 1.74 -18.07 -5.81
N GLY A 83 0.92 -17.02 -5.73
CA GLY A 83 -0.09 -16.67 -6.72
C GLY A 83 -1.41 -17.42 -6.56
N LYS A 84 -1.58 -18.22 -5.49
CA LYS A 84 -2.87 -18.81 -5.15
C LYS A 84 -3.72 -17.70 -4.51
N ARG A 85 -4.66 -17.16 -5.30
CA ARG A 85 -5.57 -16.09 -4.88
C ARG A 85 -7.02 -16.60 -4.82
N PRO A 86 -7.32 -17.60 -3.97
CA PRO A 86 -8.59 -18.31 -4.02
C PRO A 86 -9.79 -17.52 -3.46
N SER A 87 -9.58 -16.34 -2.87
CA SER A 87 -10.66 -15.67 -2.12
C SER A 87 -10.64 -14.14 -2.22
N ASN A 88 -11.77 -13.54 -1.86
CA ASN A 88 -11.91 -12.10 -1.61
C ASN A 88 -11.16 -11.64 -0.34
N PHE A 89 -10.42 -12.54 0.31
CA PHE A 89 -9.54 -12.29 1.44
C PHE A 89 -8.10 -12.50 0.96
N GLY A 90 -7.36 -11.40 0.89
CA GLY A 90 -5.90 -11.45 0.83
C GLY A 90 -5.32 -11.62 2.25
N PRO A 91 -4.03 -11.93 2.39
CA PRO A 91 -3.39 -12.01 3.70
C PRO A 91 -3.21 -10.64 4.36
N VAL A 92 -3.38 -9.55 3.60
CA VAL A 92 -3.45 -8.18 4.12
C VAL A 92 -4.59 -7.46 3.42
N PHE A 93 -5.56 -6.99 4.20
CA PHE A 93 -6.64 -6.15 3.67
C PHE A 93 -7.20 -5.20 4.72
N LEU A 94 -7.75 -4.08 4.26
CA LEU A 94 -8.48 -3.12 5.08
C LEU A 94 -9.97 -3.31 4.85
N GLU A 95 -10.77 -3.38 5.90
CA GLU A 95 -12.23 -3.42 5.80
C GLU A 95 -12.79 -2.01 6.05
N PHE A 96 -13.64 -1.54 5.14
CA PHE A 96 -14.33 -0.27 5.23
C PHE A 96 -15.84 -0.48 5.24
N GLU A 97 -16.56 0.37 5.97
CA GLU A 97 -18.02 0.36 6.02
C GLU A 97 -18.61 1.72 5.67
N ASP A 98 -19.77 1.72 5.02
CA ASP A 98 -20.51 2.95 4.72
C ASP A 98 -21.36 3.31 5.95
N VAL A 99 -20.94 4.36 6.67
CA VAL A 99 -21.60 4.82 7.90
C VAL A 99 -22.99 5.41 7.67
N THR A 100 -23.36 5.64 6.42
CA THR A 100 -24.70 6.11 6.03
C THR A 100 -25.63 4.98 5.61
N SER A 101 -25.11 3.75 5.49
CA SER A 101 -25.90 2.58 5.15
C SER A 101 -26.75 2.10 6.32
N PRO A 102 -27.87 1.40 6.06
CA PRO A 102 -28.67 0.77 7.11
C PRO A 102 -27.80 -0.11 8.00
N THR A 103 -28.15 -0.17 9.28
CA THR A 103 -27.50 -1.05 10.25
C THR A 103 -28.32 -2.33 10.45
N ALA A 104 -27.64 -3.43 10.75
CA ALA A 104 -28.23 -4.67 11.21
C ALA A 104 -27.54 -5.15 12.50
N GLU A 105 -28.13 -6.14 13.16
CA GLU A 105 -27.58 -6.75 14.36
C GLU A 105 -27.12 -8.19 14.03
N ASN A 106 -25.94 -8.61 14.48
CA ASN A 106 -25.50 -9.99 14.33
C ASN A 106 -26.01 -10.88 15.47
N GLU A 107 -25.72 -12.19 15.42
CA GLU A 107 -26.19 -13.16 16.42
C GLU A 107 -25.67 -12.88 17.85
N LEU A 108 -24.67 -12.02 18.00
CA LEU A 108 -24.09 -11.57 19.27
C LEU A 108 -24.64 -10.22 19.76
N GLY A 109 -25.65 -9.66 19.08
CA GLY A 109 -26.21 -8.36 19.45
C GLY A 109 -25.38 -7.15 18.99
N GLN A 110 -24.38 -7.36 18.13
CA GLN A 110 -23.51 -6.27 17.66
C GLN A 110 -24.10 -5.60 16.43
N THR A 111 -24.23 -4.27 16.51
CA THR A 111 -24.65 -3.46 15.37
C THR A 111 -23.52 -3.31 14.35
N TYR A 112 -23.84 -3.51 13.06
CA TYR A 112 -22.92 -3.29 11.95
C TYR A 112 -23.60 -2.61 10.76
N HIS A 113 -22.84 -1.88 9.96
CA HIS A 113 -23.31 -1.30 8.70
C HIS A 113 -23.42 -2.37 7.61
N THR A 114 -24.57 -2.41 6.93
CA THR A 114 -24.90 -3.45 5.94
C THR A 114 -24.14 -3.31 4.62
N VAL A 115 -23.58 -2.12 4.34
CA VAL A 115 -22.74 -1.89 3.17
C VAL A 115 -21.29 -1.74 3.62
N SER A 116 -20.44 -2.65 3.16
CA SER A 116 -19.01 -2.66 3.43
C SER A 116 -18.21 -3.15 2.23
N PHE A 117 -16.90 -2.94 2.25
CA PHE A 117 -15.99 -3.56 1.30
C PHE A 117 -14.62 -3.83 1.90
N ARG A 118 -13.88 -4.70 1.23
CA ARG A 118 -12.49 -5.03 1.55
C ARG A 118 -11.58 -4.46 0.49
N LEU A 119 -10.61 -3.66 0.93
CA LEU A 119 -9.52 -3.19 0.12
C LEU A 119 -8.36 -4.17 0.23
N LEU A 120 -8.13 -4.92 -0.85
CA LEU A 120 -6.99 -5.83 -0.95
C LEU A 120 -5.70 -5.08 -1.23
N ALA A 121 -4.59 -5.66 -0.80
CA ALA A 121 -3.26 -5.12 -1.08
C ALA A 121 -2.86 -5.33 -2.54
N ASP A 122 -2.46 -4.24 -3.21
CA ASP A 122 -1.67 -4.27 -4.45
C ASP A 122 -0.19 -4.60 -4.14
N SER A 123 0.29 -4.19 -2.95
CA SER A 123 1.59 -4.61 -2.40
C SER A 123 1.59 -4.56 -0.87
N TYR A 124 2.43 -5.39 -0.24
CA TYR A 124 2.66 -5.35 1.21
C TYR A 124 4.06 -5.82 1.60
N ARG A 125 4.48 -5.42 2.79
CA ARG A 125 5.62 -5.99 3.51
C ARG A 125 5.20 -6.20 4.95
N VAL A 126 5.42 -7.41 5.48
CA VAL A 126 5.16 -7.74 6.88
C VAL A 126 6.38 -8.45 7.44
N GLY A 127 7.17 -7.77 8.28
CA GLY A 127 8.43 -8.34 8.76
C GLY A 127 9.29 -7.34 9.50
N ALA A 128 10.25 -7.82 10.30
CA ALA A 128 11.20 -6.98 11.04
C ALA A 128 10.54 -5.88 11.90
N GLY A 129 9.35 -6.17 12.47
CA GLY A 129 8.58 -5.18 13.23
C GLY A 129 8.00 -4.06 12.37
N GLN A 130 7.83 -4.26 11.06
CA GLN A 130 7.24 -3.30 10.13
C GLN A 130 6.07 -3.94 9.38
N VAL A 131 5.04 -3.12 9.15
CA VAL A 131 3.94 -3.43 8.24
C VAL A 131 3.81 -2.29 7.24
N THR A 132 3.87 -2.60 5.95
CA THR A 132 3.49 -1.70 4.87
C THR A 132 2.38 -2.30 4.05
N PHE A 133 1.48 -1.45 3.59
CA PHE A 133 0.36 -1.81 2.74
C PHE A 133 0.17 -0.73 1.69
N HIS A 134 -0.14 -1.15 0.48
CA HIS A 134 -0.60 -0.28 -0.59
C HIS A 134 -1.75 -0.96 -1.32
N GLY A 135 -2.80 -0.22 -1.61
CA GLY A 135 -3.96 -0.68 -2.35
C GLY A 135 -4.71 0.51 -2.93
N SER A 136 -5.64 0.26 -3.84
CA SER A 136 -6.44 1.31 -4.46
C SER A 136 -7.89 0.90 -4.66
N ASP A 137 -8.81 1.87 -4.51
CA ASP A 137 -10.23 1.67 -4.75
C ASP A 137 -10.87 2.93 -5.34
N THR A 138 -11.84 2.77 -6.25
CA THR A 138 -12.49 3.91 -6.91
C THR A 138 -13.31 4.79 -5.95
N ARG A 139 -13.72 4.26 -4.79
CA ARG A 139 -14.53 4.98 -3.81
C ARG A 139 -13.72 5.90 -2.89
N ILE A 140 -12.50 5.49 -2.55
CA ILE A 140 -11.66 6.18 -1.55
C ILE A 140 -10.27 6.59 -2.07
N GLY A 141 -9.94 6.21 -3.30
CA GLY A 141 -8.66 6.49 -3.95
C GLY A 141 -7.55 5.53 -3.54
N GLU A 142 -6.32 6.00 -3.68
CA GLU A 142 -5.11 5.28 -3.26
C GLU A 142 -5.02 5.23 -1.73
N VAL A 143 -4.66 4.08 -1.20
CA VAL A 143 -4.45 3.86 0.24
C VAL A 143 -3.06 3.32 0.47
N SER A 144 -2.32 3.97 1.37
CA SER A 144 -1.02 3.48 1.80
C SER A 144 -0.90 3.53 3.31
N PHE A 145 -0.37 2.47 3.90
CA PHE A 145 -0.03 2.42 5.32
C PHE A 145 1.44 2.05 5.48
N SER A 146 2.10 2.69 6.44
CA SER A 146 3.44 2.30 6.89
C SER A 146 3.52 2.48 8.40
N GLY A 147 3.81 1.40 9.11
CA GLY A 147 3.87 1.43 10.56
C GLY A 147 4.82 0.40 11.16
N GLY A 148 5.10 0.60 12.44
CA GLY A 148 5.83 -0.32 13.29
C GLY A 148 4.88 -1.25 14.03
N LEU A 149 5.25 -2.53 14.10
CA LEU A 149 4.57 -3.57 14.86
C LEU A 149 5.39 -3.92 16.10
N ASP A 150 4.84 -3.64 17.28
CA ASP A 150 5.36 -4.07 18.56
C ASP A 150 5.12 -5.58 18.74
N LEU A 151 6.12 -6.38 18.35
CA LEU A 151 6.06 -7.84 18.45
C LEU A 151 5.93 -8.32 19.89
N ALA A 152 6.54 -7.64 20.86
CA ALA A 152 6.43 -8.01 22.26
C ALA A 152 5.02 -7.70 22.79
N GLY A 153 4.49 -6.53 22.44
CA GLY A 153 3.11 -6.14 22.72
C GLY A 153 2.08 -7.08 22.10
N LEU A 154 2.30 -7.50 20.84
CA LEU A 154 1.44 -8.46 20.15
C LEU A 154 1.44 -9.83 20.83
N GLN A 155 2.61 -10.35 21.21
CA GLN A 155 2.70 -11.62 21.95
C GLN A 155 1.99 -11.54 23.31
N ALA A 156 2.14 -10.43 24.03
CA ALA A 156 1.43 -10.21 25.29
C ALA A 156 -0.09 -10.11 25.08
N ALA A 157 -0.55 -9.44 24.01
CA ALA A 157 -1.97 -9.33 23.68
C ALA A 157 -2.57 -10.69 23.30
N LYS A 158 -1.84 -11.52 22.54
CA LYS A 158 -2.22 -12.91 22.23
C LYS A 158 -2.36 -13.76 23.49
N ALA A 159 -1.42 -13.66 24.42
CA ALA A 159 -1.45 -14.42 25.67
C ALA A 159 -2.58 -13.99 26.63
N ALA A 160 -3.06 -12.75 26.53
CA ALA A 160 -4.13 -12.23 27.38
C ALA A 160 -5.54 -12.75 27.00
N GLY A 161 -5.72 -13.26 25.78
CA GLY A 161 -7.01 -13.74 25.28
C GLY A 161 -7.96 -12.64 24.81
N PRO A 162 -9.17 -13.01 24.33
CA PRO A 162 -10.16 -12.06 23.81
C PRO A 162 -10.74 -11.17 24.92
N GLY A 163 -10.93 -9.87 24.62
CA GLY A 163 -11.65 -8.92 25.49
C GLY A 163 -10.80 -7.83 26.15
N GLY A 164 -9.50 -7.73 25.87
CA GLY A 164 -8.67 -6.65 26.38
C GLY A 164 -8.75 -5.38 25.52
N ALA A 165 -9.12 -4.24 26.12
CA ALA A 165 -8.75 -2.93 25.60
C ALA A 165 -7.22 -2.80 25.65
N GLY A 166 -6.56 -3.37 24.65
CA GLY A 166 -5.11 -3.48 24.59
C GLY A 166 -4.44 -2.15 24.31
N LYS A 167 -3.17 -2.05 24.68
CA LYS A 167 -2.29 -1.02 24.13
C LYS A 167 -2.20 -1.21 22.61
N PRO A 168 -2.08 -0.14 21.82
CA PRO A 168 -1.88 -0.27 20.39
C PRO A 168 -0.57 -1.01 20.15
N VAL A 169 -0.63 -2.06 19.32
CA VAL A 169 0.53 -2.89 18.96
C VAL A 169 1.03 -2.59 17.55
N LEU A 170 0.20 -1.94 16.73
CA LEU A 170 0.56 -1.46 15.42
C LEU A 170 0.38 0.06 15.42
N THR A 171 1.42 0.80 15.06
CA THR A 171 1.36 2.27 14.99
C THR A 171 1.98 2.77 13.70
N GLY A 172 1.33 3.70 13.00
CA GLY A 172 1.87 4.19 11.74
C GLY A 172 1.16 5.39 11.14
N ASP A 173 1.57 5.69 9.90
CA ASP A 173 0.96 6.70 9.05
C ASP A 173 0.03 6.00 8.06
N LEU A 174 -1.16 6.58 7.85
CA LEU A 174 -2.15 6.13 6.87
C LEU A 174 -2.48 7.28 5.92
N GLN A 175 -2.43 6.99 4.63
CA GLN A 175 -2.94 7.86 3.59
C GLN A 175 -4.15 7.20 2.94
N ILE A 176 -5.23 7.96 2.76
CA ILE A 176 -6.43 7.55 2.02
C ILE A 176 -6.80 8.71 1.08
N GLY A 177 -6.61 8.51 -0.22
CA GLY A 177 -6.71 9.57 -1.21
C GLY A 177 -5.79 10.74 -0.86
N ALA A 178 -6.36 11.93 -0.71
CA ALA A 178 -5.62 13.14 -0.31
C ALA A 178 -5.43 13.28 1.21
N ASN A 179 -6.11 12.46 2.03
CA ASN A 179 -6.09 12.58 3.48
C ASN A 179 -4.90 11.82 4.04
N ARG A 180 -4.09 12.49 4.87
CA ARG A 180 -2.94 11.90 5.55
C ARG A 180 -3.09 11.99 7.05
N LEU A 181 -3.11 10.82 7.69
CA LEU A 181 -3.21 10.63 9.13
C LEU A 181 -1.86 10.10 9.63
N ARG A 182 -1.42 10.59 10.78
CA ARG A 182 -0.11 10.25 11.34
C ARG A 182 -0.26 9.72 12.75
N ASN A 183 0.67 8.85 13.15
CA ASN A 183 0.73 8.28 14.50
C ASN A 183 -0.59 7.61 14.94
N ILE A 184 -1.24 6.90 14.02
CA ILE A 184 -2.46 6.14 14.32
C ILE A 184 -2.05 4.86 15.04
N GLY A 185 -2.65 4.62 16.20
CA GLY A 185 -2.52 3.37 16.95
C GLY A 185 -3.64 2.38 16.62
N PHE A 186 -3.30 1.11 16.50
CA PHE A 186 -4.24 0.00 16.31
C PHE A 186 -4.08 -1.05 17.40
N VAL A 187 -5.21 -1.45 17.98
CA VAL A 187 -5.32 -2.45 19.03
C VAL A 187 -5.59 -3.82 18.40
N TYR A 188 -4.90 -4.84 18.90
CA TYR A 188 -5.04 -6.22 18.46
C TYR A 188 -6.31 -6.87 19.00
N PHE A 189 -6.94 -7.68 18.14
CA PHE A 189 -7.99 -8.61 18.48
C PHE A 189 -7.74 -9.92 17.73
N ALA A 190 -7.81 -11.05 18.44
CA ALA A 190 -7.47 -12.35 17.89
C ALA A 190 -8.44 -12.87 16.83
N GLY A 191 -9.65 -12.31 16.77
CA GLY A 191 -10.79 -12.97 16.15
C GLY A 191 -11.57 -13.77 17.18
N ASP A 192 -12.70 -14.29 16.73
CA ASP A 192 -13.47 -15.34 17.41
C ASP A 192 -12.92 -16.70 16.95
#